data_AF-A0A7Y0AEI2-F1
#
_entry.id   AF-A0A7Y0AEI2-F1
#
_cell.length_a   1.000
_cell.length_b   1.000
_cell.length_c   1.000
_cell.angle_alpha   90.00
_cell.angle_beta   90.00
_cell.angle_gamma   90.00
#
_symmetry.space_group_name_H-M   'P 1'
#
loop_
_entity.id
_entity.type
_entity.pdbx_description
1 polymer ?
#
loop_
_entity_poly.entity_id
_entity_poly.type
_entity_poly.pdbx_seq_one_letter_code
_entity_poly.pdbx_strand_id
1 'polypeptide(L)'
;MPAPTTYQPHLLDPHAAEPQPVTPANGRHFQLPELYRLLDCSLVDVVRLTDELILLIDDDGKFRQPAYLNLLATYLWHSYQPQARGVDAIVGRAILCHDQQFR
;
A
#
# COMPACT_ATOMS: atom_id res chain seq x y z
N MET A 1 -23.30 12.46 0.20
CA MET A 1 -22.44 11.31 -0.18
C MET A 1 -21.11 11.87 -0.63
N PRO A 2 -19.94 11.35 -0.20
CA PRO A 2 -18.66 11.83 -0.73
C PRO A 2 -18.59 11.52 -2.23
N ALA A 3 -18.05 12.46 -3.00
CA ALA A 3 -17.83 12.30 -4.44
C ALA A 3 -16.88 11.12 -4.69
N PRO A 4 -17.04 10.35 -5.79
CA PRO A 4 -16.06 9.34 -6.15
C PRO A 4 -14.70 10.04 -6.38
N THR A 5 -13.68 9.61 -5.65
CA THR A 5 -12.31 10.08 -5.89
C THR A 5 -11.85 9.66 -7.30
N THR A 6 -11.17 10.57 -7.99
CA THR A 6 -10.59 10.32 -9.32
C THR A 6 -9.18 9.73 -9.24
N TYR A 7 -8.67 9.51 -8.02
CA TYR A 7 -7.33 8.96 -7.84
C TYR A 7 -7.28 7.49 -8.29
N GLN A 8 -6.38 7.19 -9.24
CA GLN A 8 -6.10 5.84 -9.68
C GLN A 8 -5.17 5.15 -8.66
N PRO A 9 -5.61 4.09 -7.97
CA PRO A 9 -4.72 3.34 -7.08
C PRO A 9 -3.60 2.66 -7.85
N HIS A 10 -2.45 2.51 -7.18
CA HIS A 10 -1.28 1.82 -7.74
C HIS A 10 -0.74 0.77 -6.78
N LEU A 11 -0.48 -0.43 -7.30
CA LEU A 11 0.31 -1.47 -6.67
C LEU A 11 1.80 -1.14 -6.82
N LEU A 12 2.47 -1.05 -5.69
CA LEU A 12 3.91 -0.90 -5.55
C LEU A 12 4.47 -2.30 -5.27
N ASP A 13 4.82 -3.04 -6.32
CA ASP A 13 5.44 -4.36 -6.20
C ASP A 13 6.98 -4.21 -6.17
N PRO A 14 7.71 -4.73 -5.16
CA PRO A 14 9.17 -4.66 -5.11
C PRO A 14 9.87 -5.38 -6.27
N HIS A 15 9.15 -6.23 -7.02
CA HIS A 15 9.65 -6.91 -8.21
C HIS A 15 9.38 -6.16 -9.52
N ALA A 16 8.49 -5.16 -9.49
CA ALA A 16 8.17 -4.36 -10.67
C ALA A 16 9.06 -3.12 -10.73
N ALA A 17 9.46 -2.76 -11.94
CA ALA A 17 10.22 -1.52 -12.17
C ALA A 17 9.36 -0.27 -11.96
N GLU A 18 8.06 -0.37 -12.21
CA GLU A 18 7.11 0.73 -12.19
C GLU A 18 5.83 0.36 -11.41
N PRO A 19 5.18 1.34 -10.75
CA PRO A 19 3.87 1.16 -10.14
C PRO A 19 2.82 0.68 -11.14
N GLN A 20 2.02 -0.32 -10.76
CA GLN A 20 0.99 -0.89 -11.63
C GLN A 20 -0.39 -0.36 -11.22
N PRO A 21 -1.22 0.15 -12.13
CA PRO A 21 -2.57 0.58 -11.77
C PRO A 21 -3.40 -0.62 -11.30
N VAL A 22 -4.10 -0.45 -10.19
CA VAL A 22 -5.06 -1.43 -9.65
C VAL A 22 -6.38 -0.76 -9.35
N THR A 23 -7.48 -1.47 -9.58
CA THR A 23 -8.83 -0.95 -9.37
C THR A 23 -9.59 -1.91 -8.48
N PRO A 24 -10.32 -1.42 -7.45
CA PRO A 24 -11.16 -2.28 -6.64
C PRO A 24 -12.15 -3.07 -7.50
N ALA A 25 -12.37 -4.34 -7.20
CA ALA A 25 -13.26 -5.21 -7.95
C ALA A 25 -14.71 -4.69 -8.02
N ASN A 26 -15.15 -3.94 -7.00
CA ASN A 26 -16.47 -3.31 -6.96
C ASN A 26 -16.50 -1.89 -7.58
N GLY A 27 -15.37 -1.42 -8.13
CA GLY A 27 -15.21 -0.10 -8.74
C GLY A 27 -15.18 1.09 -7.77
N ARG A 28 -15.17 0.86 -6.44
CA ARG A 28 -15.29 1.94 -5.45
C ARG A 28 -14.27 1.87 -4.31
N HIS A 29 -14.16 0.74 -3.62
CA HIS A 29 -13.28 0.57 -2.47
C HIS A 29 -12.79 -0.87 -2.39
N PHE A 30 -11.53 -1.04 -2.00
CA PHE A 30 -10.94 -2.34 -1.76
C PHE A 30 -11.63 -3.02 -0.59
N GLN A 31 -11.92 -4.31 -0.76
CA GLN A 31 -12.37 -5.17 0.33
C GLN A 31 -11.18 -5.95 0.89
N LEU A 32 -11.23 -6.29 2.18
CA LEU A 32 -10.13 -6.96 2.85
C LEU A 32 -9.68 -8.27 2.14
N PRO A 33 -10.58 -9.18 1.68
CA PRO A 33 -10.17 -10.37 0.92
C PRO A 33 -9.53 -10.07 -0.44
N GLU A 34 -9.81 -8.91 -1.03
CA GLU A 34 -9.15 -8.46 -2.25
C GLU A 34 -7.74 -7.96 -1.94
N LEU A 35 -7.56 -7.20 -0.86
CA LEU A 35 -6.25 -6.72 -0.42
C LEU A 35 -5.31 -7.87 -0.11
N TYR A 36 -5.77 -8.90 0.61
CA TYR A 36 -4.98 -10.10 0.88
C TYR A 36 -4.48 -10.78 -0.40
N ARG A 37 -5.28 -10.77 -1.47
CA ARG A 37 -4.85 -11.33 -2.77
C ARG A 37 -3.89 -10.42 -3.52
N LEU A 38 -4.15 -9.12 -3.55
CA LEU A 38 -3.32 -8.15 -4.28
C LEU A 38 -1.94 -7.98 -3.63
N LEU A 39 -1.93 -7.80 -2.32
CA LEU A 39 -0.72 -7.68 -1.50
C LEU A 39 -0.04 -9.04 -1.28
N ASP A 40 -0.75 -10.13 -1.58
CA ASP A 40 -0.34 -11.50 -1.28
C ASP A 40 0.04 -11.62 0.20
N CYS A 41 -0.87 -11.29 1.13
CA CYS A 41 -0.60 -11.27 2.57
C CYS A 41 -1.79 -11.78 3.38
N SER A 42 -1.58 -12.04 4.67
CA SER A 42 -2.63 -12.37 5.64
C SER A 42 -2.94 -11.21 6.58
N LEU A 43 -2.00 -10.29 6.75
CA LEU A 43 -2.16 -9.06 7.53
C LEU A 43 -1.86 -7.83 6.68
N VAL A 44 -2.77 -6.86 6.74
CA VAL A 44 -2.64 -5.57 6.07
C VAL A 44 -2.50 -4.50 7.14
N ASP A 45 -1.43 -3.71 7.05
CA ASP A 45 -1.29 -2.47 7.82
C ASP A 45 -1.66 -1.25 6.97
N VAL A 46 -2.17 -0.21 7.62
CA VAL A 46 -2.68 1.00 6.96
C VAL A 46 -1.91 2.20 7.47
N VAL A 47 -1.07 2.76 6.60
CA VAL A 47 -0.25 3.92 6.92
C VAL A 47 -0.80 5.14 6.20
N ARG A 48 -1.10 6.20 6.95
CA ARG A 48 -1.54 7.47 6.38
C ARG A 48 -0.34 8.30 5.93
N LEU A 49 -0.36 8.76 4.68
CA LEU A 49 0.65 9.67 4.11
C LEU A 49 0.19 11.12 4.21
N THR A 50 -1.06 11.39 3.79
CA THR A 50 -1.70 12.70 3.87
C THR A 50 -3.14 12.54 4.38
N ASP A 51 -3.89 13.63 4.47
CA ASP A 51 -5.32 13.56 4.81
C ASP A 51 -6.12 12.70 3.81
N GLU A 52 -5.65 12.60 2.56
CA GLU A 52 -6.35 11.91 1.46
C GLU A 52 -5.68 10.60 1.05
N LEU A 53 -4.36 10.44 1.22
CA LEU A 53 -3.62 9.29 0.70
C LEU A 53 -3.16 8.35 1.82
N ILE A 54 -3.31 7.06 1.57
CA ILE A 54 -2.86 5.98 2.43
C ILE A 54 -2.04 4.96 1.66
N LEU A 55 -1.15 4.27 2.37
CA LEU A 55 -0.52 3.03 1.94
C LEU A 55 -1.19 1.87 2.67
N LEU A 56 -1.63 0.87 1.90
CA LEU A 56 -2.03 -0.45 2.39
C LEU A 56 -0.83 -1.38 2.20
N ILE A 57 -0.30 -1.95 3.27
CA ILE A 57 1.01 -2.63 3.28
C ILE A 57 0.84 -4.09 3.67
N ASP A 58 1.60 -4.97 3.01
CA ASP A 58 1.85 -6.34 3.49
C ASP A 58 2.67 -6.30 4.80
N ASP A 59 2.01 -6.48 5.95
CA ASP A 59 2.69 -6.48 7.26
C ASP A 59 3.47 -7.79 7.50
N ASP A 60 3.10 -8.86 6.78
CA ASP A 60 3.79 -10.15 6.87
C ASP A 60 5.12 -10.14 6.11
N GLY A 61 5.35 -9.15 5.24
CA GLY A 61 6.47 -9.12 4.31
C GLY A 61 7.83 -9.28 4.98
N LYS A 62 8.03 -8.71 6.18
CA LYS A 62 9.27 -8.81 6.96
C LYS A 62 9.59 -10.22 7.45
N PHE A 63 8.59 -11.09 7.52
CA PHE A 63 8.73 -12.47 7.99
C PHE A 63 8.91 -13.48 6.85
N ARG A 64 8.89 -13.02 5.59
CA ARG A 64 9.07 -13.87 4.41
C ARG A 64 10.54 -14.14 4.13
N GLN A 65 10.80 -15.25 3.43
CA GLN A 65 12.13 -15.59 2.94
C GLN A 65 12.08 -15.95 1.44
N PRO A 66 12.74 -15.15 0.58
CA PRO A 66 13.44 -13.90 0.88
C PRO A 66 12.49 -12.72 1.21
N ALA A 67 12.97 -11.80 2.06
CA ALA A 67 12.28 -10.56 2.42
C ALA A 67 12.64 -9.46 1.42
N TYR A 68 11.69 -9.06 0.56
CA TYR A 68 11.95 -8.07 -0.49
C TYR A 68 11.62 -6.65 -0.05
N LEU A 69 12.64 -5.80 0.09
CA LEU A 69 12.52 -4.39 0.41
C LEU A 69 11.77 -3.65 -0.70
N ASN A 70 10.69 -2.95 -0.35
CA ASN A 70 9.95 -2.08 -1.24
C ASN A 70 10.49 -0.66 -1.14
N LEU A 71 11.47 -0.33 -1.99
CA LEU A 71 12.16 0.95 -1.95
C LEU A 71 11.21 2.14 -2.17
N LEU A 72 10.27 2.02 -3.10
CA LEU A 72 9.33 3.10 -3.42
C LEU A 72 8.33 3.33 -2.28
N ALA A 73 7.72 2.27 -1.76
CA ALA A 73 6.79 2.39 -0.63
C ALA A 73 7.53 2.94 0.60
N THR A 74 8.75 2.45 0.88
CA THR A 74 9.58 2.93 1.99
C THR A 74 9.91 4.42 1.83
N TYR A 75 10.33 4.85 0.64
CA TYR A 75 10.62 6.26 0.36
C TYR A 75 9.40 7.16 0.56
N LEU A 76 8.24 6.73 0.06
CA LEU A 76 6.97 7.45 0.26
C LEU A 76 6.66 7.56 1.75
N TRP A 77 6.63 6.44 2.47
CA TRP A 77 6.34 6.45 3.90
C TRP A 77 7.30 7.35 4.70
N HIS A 78 8.61 7.20 4.48
CA HIS A 78 9.63 8.02 5.14
C HIS A 78 9.52 9.50 4.82
N SER A 79 8.95 9.89 3.68
CA SER A 79 8.73 11.29 3.31
C SER A 79 7.68 11.97 4.20
N TYR A 80 6.72 11.19 4.73
CA TYR A 80 5.64 11.69 5.60
C TYR A 80 5.82 11.32 7.07
N GLN A 81 6.58 10.27 7.38
CA GLN A 81 6.88 9.81 8.74
C GLN A 81 8.40 9.77 8.97
N PRO A 82 9.05 10.93 9.20
CA PRO A 82 10.50 11.01 9.28
C PRO A 82 11.08 10.22 10.46
N GLN A 83 10.32 9.93 11.52
CA GLN A 83 10.81 9.13 12.65
C GLN A 83 11.04 7.65 12.30
N ALA A 84 10.44 7.15 11.21
CA ALA A 84 10.66 5.77 10.74
C ALA A 84 11.99 5.60 10.00
N ARG A 85 12.64 6.70 9.57
CA ARG A 85 13.89 6.64 8.79
C ARG A 85 15.02 6.01 9.60
N GLY A 86 15.63 4.98 9.02
CA GLY A 86 16.73 4.25 9.66
C GLY A 86 16.30 3.33 10.81
N VAL A 87 15.00 3.28 11.12
CA VAL A 87 14.41 2.41 12.15
C VAL A 87 13.65 1.27 11.49
N ASP A 88 12.87 1.59 10.45
CA ASP A 88 11.99 0.63 9.81
C ASP A 88 11.85 0.86 8.29
N ALA A 89 11.42 -0.18 7.57
CA ALA A 89 11.20 -0.14 6.13
C ALA A 89 10.01 -1.04 5.73
N ILE A 90 9.43 -0.76 4.58
CA ILE A 90 8.34 -1.55 4.02
C ILE A 90 8.93 -2.70 3.22
N VAL A 91 8.53 -3.93 3.57
CA VAL A 91 8.91 -5.17 2.90
C VAL A 91 7.66 -5.81 2.32
N GLY A 92 7.74 -6.35 1.11
CA GLY A 92 6.58 -6.89 0.41
C GLY A 92 5.84 -5.84 -0.40
N ARG A 93 4.64 -6.19 -0.86
CA ARG A 93 3.82 -5.32 -1.73
C ARG A 93 3.13 -4.24 -0.90
N ALA A 94 2.82 -3.12 -1.56
CA ALA A 94 1.97 -2.08 -0.99
C ALA A 94 1.03 -1.52 -2.05
N ILE A 95 -0.11 -0.97 -1.65
CA ILE A 95 -1.02 -0.23 -2.54
C ILE A 95 -1.09 1.21 -2.05
N LEU A 96 -0.82 2.16 -2.95
CA LEU A 96 -1.10 3.58 -2.75
C LEU A 96 -2.51 3.88 -3.27
N CYS A 97 -3.39 4.37 -2.40
CA CYS A 97 -4.74 4.74 -2.79
C CYS A 97 -5.25 5.94 -1.98
N HIS A 98 -6.39 6.48 -2.38
CA HIS A 98 -7.13 7.44 -1.57
C HIS A 98 -7.79 6.73 -0.39
N ASP A 99 -7.89 7.40 0.75
CA ASP A 99 -8.46 6.85 1.98
C ASP A 99 -9.94 6.41 1.83
N GLN A 100 -10.72 7.10 0.99
CA GLN A 100 -12.09 6.74 0.62
C GLN A 100 -12.20 5.44 -0.18
N GLN A 101 -11.08 4.93 -0.74
CA GLN A 101 -11.01 3.66 -1.45
C GLN A 101 -10.70 2.48 -0.52
N PHE A 102 -10.65 2.70 0.80
CA PHE A 102 -10.48 1.65 1.81
C PHE A 102 -11.55 1.81 2.91
N ARG A 103 -12.15 0.69 3.34
CA ARG A 103 -13.22 0.66 4.35
C ARG A 103 -13.10 -0.55 5.27
#